data_AF-A0A7Y0N2E5-F1
#
_entry.id   AF-A0A7Y0N2E5-F1
#
_cell.length_a   1.000
_cell.length_b   1.000
_cell.length_c   1.000
_cell.angle_alpha   90.00
_cell.angle_beta   90.00
_cell.angle_gamma   90.00
#
_symmetry.space_group_name_H-M   'P 1'
#
loop_
_entity.id
_entity.type
_entity.pdbx_description
1 polymer ?
#
loop_
_entity_poly.entity_id
_entity_poly.type
_entity_poly.pdbx_seq_one_letter_code
_entity_poly.pdbx_strand_id
1 'polypeptide(L)'
;NTIIIIGFLLTLYGVSIFRKFPLKCAHVLTFLVPVFSGLFYYFTFYSPSIRIRIIFLSIYLSLVTFCSGVAMIKGKRDDLKLPVQVMAYAFFGFSAFMAGRTVWSIWAPEVTSFMNAGIIHQLTFLFSICLIVALSFSMLWLINARLVKSINDLSHLDALTGLYNRRAMEVIVPNLVNQAREKNTPISIVMTDVDDFKTINDQYGHTTGDSVMATIATIF
;
A
#
# COMPACT_ATOMS: atom_id res chain seq x y z
N ASN A 1 10.43 24.19 -8.10
CA ASN A 1 9.94 24.14 -6.69
C ASN A 1 8.45 23.89 -6.60
N THR A 2 7.59 24.69 -7.24
CA THR A 2 6.12 24.47 -7.21
C THR A 2 5.70 23.11 -7.76
N ILE A 3 6.29 22.66 -8.87
CA ILE A 3 6.04 21.32 -9.43
C ILE A 3 6.39 20.22 -8.42
N ILE A 4 7.49 20.37 -7.68
CA ILE A 4 7.92 19.40 -6.65
C ILE A 4 6.89 19.33 -5.52
N ILE A 5 6.41 20.49 -5.06
CA ILE A 5 5.37 20.62 -4.04
C ILE A 5 4.09 19.89 -4.46
N ILE A 6 3.63 20.14 -5.69
CA ILE A 6 2.43 19.51 -6.24
C ILE A 6 2.66 18.00 -6.39
N GLY A 7 3.81 17.56 -6.88
CA GLY A 7 4.14 16.14 -7.03
C GLY A 7 4.06 15.38 -5.71
N PHE A 8 4.68 15.88 -4.65
CA PHE A 8 4.61 15.25 -3.33
C PHE A 8 3.19 15.30 -2.72
N LEU A 9 2.44 16.38 -2.96
CA LEU A 9 1.04 16.47 -2.54
C LEU A 9 0.18 15.40 -3.24
N LEU A 10 0.37 15.20 -4.55
CA LEU A 10 -0.29 14.12 -5.29
C LEU A 10 0.08 12.75 -4.73
N THR A 11 1.33 12.53 -4.31
CA THR A 11 1.72 11.30 -3.60
C THR A 11 0.92 11.11 -2.31
N LEU A 12 0.71 12.17 -1.52
CA LEU A 12 -0.11 12.09 -0.30
C LEU A 12 -1.58 11.76 -0.62
N TYR A 13 -2.18 12.38 -1.63
CA TYR A 13 -3.52 12.03 -2.09
C TYR A 13 -3.58 10.56 -2.54
N GLY A 14 -2.63 10.13 -3.37
CA GLY A 14 -2.55 8.76 -3.88
C GLY A 14 -2.47 7.74 -2.75
N VAL A 15 -1.57 7.93 -1.79
CA VAL A 15 -1.43 7.03 -0.62
C VAL A 15 -2.69 7.05 0.24
N SER A 16 -3.26 8.22 0.49
CA SER A 16 -4.46 8.35 1.33
C SER A 16 -5.67 7.63 0.70
N ILE A 17 -5.89 7.81 -0.59
CA ILE A 17 -6.96 7.12 -1.34
C ILE A 17 -6.69 5.61 -1.36
N PHE A 18 -5.46 5.21 -1.69
CA PHE A 18 -5.06 3.79 -1.77
C PHE A 18 -5.29 3.03 -0.46
N ARG A 19 -4.98 3.67 0.68
CA ARG A 19 -5.14 3.10 2.02
C ARG A 19 -6.50 3.39 2.69
N LYS A 20 -7.42 4.08 2.00
CA LYS A 20 -8.71 4.54 2.55
C LYS A 20 -8.54 5.38 3.84
N PHE A 21 -7.53 6.23 3.87
CA PHE A 21 -7.27 7.18 4.96
C PHE A 21 -8.00 8.50 4.71
N PRO A 22 -8.56 9.18 5.74
CA PRO A 22 -9.24 10.45 5.56
C PRO A 22 -8.34 11.53 4.96
N LEU A 23 -8.84 12.22 3.94
CA LEU A 23 -8.09 13.26 3.21
C LEU A 23 -7.92 14.57 3.97
N LYS A 24 -8.18 14.64 5.28
CA LYS A 24 -8.11 15.89 6.06
C LYS A 24 -6.73 16.53 5.99
N CYS A 25 -5.65 15.77 6.21
CA CYS A 25 -4.28 16.32 6.10
C CYS A 25 -3.96 16.77 4.67
N ALA A 26 -4.38 16.00 3.66
CA ALA A 26 -4.15 16.33 2.25
C ALA A 26 -4.82 17.66 1.86
N HIS A 27 -6.07 17.88 2.26
CA HIS A 27 -6.77 19.15 2.00
C HIS A 27 -6.10 20.32 2.71
N VAL A 28 -5.74 20.18 3.99
CA VAL A 28 -5.02 21.24 4.73
C VAL A 28 -3.72 21.63 4.03
N LEU A 29 -2.91 20.66 3.61
CA LEU A 29 -1.65 20.92 2.90
C LEU A 29 -1.88 21.50 1.50
N THR A 30 -3.01 21.17 0.85
CA THR A 30 -3.40 21.79 -0.43
C THR A 30 -3.65 23.29 -0.29
N PHE A 31 -4.33 23.71 0.78
CA PHE A 31 -4.58 25.13 1.05
C PHE A 31 -3.29 25.93 1.32
N LEU A 32 -2.21 25.26 1.73
CA LEU A 32 -0.90 25.90 1.91
C LEU A 32 -0.14 26.08 0.59
N VAL A 33 -0.47 25.36 -0.49
CA VAL A 33 0.27 25.44 -1.77
C VAL A 33 0.34 26.86 -2.34
N PRO A 34 -0.74 27.66 -2.39
CA PRO A 34 -0.66 29.03 -2.89
C PRO A 34 0.25 29.91 -2.04
N VAL A 35 0.22 29.74 -0.70
CA VAL A 35 1.08 30.48 0.24
C VAL A 35 2.55 30.17 -0.03
N PHE A 36 2.92 28.89 -0.08
CA PHE A 36 4.29 28.49 -0.39
C PHE A 36 4.71 28.97 -1.79
N SER A 37 3.85 28.85 -2.80
CA SER A 37 4.13 29.29 -4.16
C SER A 37 4.34 30.80 -4.26
N GLY A 38 3.54 31.59 -3.52
CA GLY A 38 3.70 33.04 -3.41
C GLY A 38 5.02 33.42 -2.72
N LEU A 39 5.39 32.73 -1.63
CA LEU A 39 6.69 32.92 -0.98
C LEU A 39 7.85 32.58 -1.94
N PHE A 40 7.75 31.50 -2.72
CA PHE A 40 8.77 31.18 -3.73
C PHE A 40 8.89 32.26 -4.80
N TYR A 41 7.77 32.80 -5.28
CA TYR A 41 7.76 33.88 -6.26
C TYR A 41 8.41 35.14 -5.69
N TYR A 42 8.03 35.53 -4.47
CA TYR A 42 8.60 36.68 -3.76
C TYR A 42 10.13 36.56 -3.56
N PHE A 43 10.60 35.44 -3.01
CA PHE A 43 12.03 35.19 -2.76
C PHE A 43 12.81 34.80 -4.02
N THR A 44 12.18 34.82 -5.19
CA THR A 44 12.85 34.65 -6.49
C THR A 44 12.99 35.98 -7.22
N PHE A 45 11.97 36.84 -7.19
CA PHE A 45 11.95 38.08 -7.99
C PHE A 45 12.16 39.38 -7.19
N TYR A 46 11.71 39.45 -5.94
CA TYR A 46 11.74 40.71 -5.16
C TYR A 46 12.89 40.77 -4.16
N SER A 47 13.09 39.70 -3.39
CA SER A 47 14.22 39.59 -2.44
C SER A 47 14.89 38.23 -2.63
N PRO A 48 15.81 38.11 -3.62
CA PRO A 48 16.40 36.82 -3.96
C PRO A 48 17.15 36.20 -2.78
N SER A 49 16.60 35.11 -2.22
CA SER A 49 17.26 34.35 -1.15
C SER A 49 17.08 32.85 -1.37
N ILE A 50 18.17 32.18 -1.79
CA ILE A 50 18.16 30.73 -2.02
C ILE A 50 17.94 29.97 -0.71
N ARG A 51 18.48 30.48 0.40
CA ARG A 51 18.35 29.89 1.75
C ARG A 51 16.89 29.77 2.17
N ILE A 52 16.14 30.88 2.09
CA ILE A 52 14.74 30.92 2.52
C ILE A 52 13.88 29.98 1.68
N ARG A 53 14.13 29.91 0.37
CA ARG A 53 13.45 28.96 -0.52
C ARG A 53 13.72 27.50 -0.13
N ILE A 54 14.96 27.14 0.23
CA ILE A 54 15.30 25.79 0.67
C ILE A 54 14.57 25.45 1.98
N ILE A 55 14.57 26.37 2.94
CA ILE A 55 13.88 26.20 4.23
C ILE A 55 12.38 25.93 4.01
N PHE A 56 11.69 26.78 3.26
CA PHE A 56 10.26 26.60 2.98
C PHE A 56 9.97 25.31 2.22
N LEU A 57 10.78 24.96 1.21
CA LEU A 57 10.61 23.70 0.49
C LEU A 57 10.78 22.50 1.42
N SER A 58 11.79 22.53 2.28
CA SER A 58 12.09 21.44 3.21
C SER A 58 11.00 21.26 4.27
N ILE A 59 10.47 22.35 4.81
CA ILE A 59 9.34 22.30 5.76
C ILE A 59 8.12 21.67 5.10
N TYR A 60 7.75 22.14 3.92
CA TYR A 60 6.57 21.62 3.22
C TYR A 60 6.72 20.13 2.89
N LEU A 61 7.86 19.73 2.35
CA LEU A 61 8.12 18.33 2.01
C LEU A 61 8.19 17.42 3.24
N SER A 62 8.72 17.92 4.36
CA SER A 62 8.71 17.19 5.63
C SER A 62 7.27 16.94 6.11
N LEU A 63 6.42 17.97 6.13
CA LEU A 63 5.01 17.82 6.54
C LEU A 63 4.22 16.86 5.64
N VAL A 64 4.38 16.99 4.32
CA VAL A 64 3.69 16.11 3.36
C VAL A 64 4.13 14.66 3.52
N THR A 65 5.43 14.41 3.61
CA THR A 65 5.94 13.03 3.74
C THR A 65 5.64 12.42 5.10
N PHE A 66 5.62 13.22 6.17
CA PHE A 66 5.13 12.78 7.48
C PHE A 66 3.66 12.34 7.41
N CYS A 67 2.78 13.16 6.83
CA CYS A 67 1.38 12.80 6.66
C CYS A 67 1.22 11.57 5.75
N SER A 68 2.04 11.38 4.72
CA SER A 68 2.03 10.19 3.87
C SER A 68 2.41 8.92 4.66
N GLY A 69 3.42 9.00 5.53
CA GLY A 69 3.79 7.91 6.44
C GLY A 69 2.65 7.55 7.41
N VAL A 70 1.99 8.56 8.00
CA VAL A 70 0.83 8.36 8.87
C VAL A 70 -0.35 7.74 8.11
N ALA A 71 -0.65 8.22 6.91
CA ALA A 71 -1.71 7.69 6.06
C ALA A 71 -1.45 6.22 5.70
N MET A 72 -0.18 5.83 5.57
CA MET A 72 0.20 4.46 5.28
C MET A 72 -0.10 3.51 6.46
N ILE A 73 0.31 3.88 7.68
CA ILE A 73 0.10 3.05 8.88
C ILE A 73 -1.37 3.05 9.32
N LYS A 74 -2.01 4.22 9.38
CA LYS A 74 -3.39 4.38 9.89
C LYS A 74 -4.47 4.12 8.84
N GLY A 75 -4.09 3.63 7.67
CA GLY A 75 -4.99 3.20 6.61
C GLY A 75 -5.99 2.14 7.09
N LYS A 76 -7.24 2.21 6.60
CA LYS A 76 -8.30 1.25 6.94
C LYS A 76 -8.24 -0.05 6.13
N ARG A 77 -7.40 -0.12 5.10
CA ARG A 77 -7.27 -1.35 4.30
C ARG A 77 -6.46 -2.41 5.04
N ASP A 78 -6.99 -3.63 5.03
CA ASP A 78 -6.31 -4.81 5.52
C ASP A 78 -5.37 -5.35 4.44
N ASP A 79 -4.13 -4.85 4.47
CA ASP A 79 -3.04 -5.24 3.57
C ASP A 79 -1.92 -5.91 4.38
N LEU A 80 -1.00 -6.60 3.69
CA LEU A 80 0.20 -7.14 4.32
C LEU A 80 0.97 -6.06 5.10
N LYS A 81 1.29 -6.36 6.36
CA LYS A 81 1.93 -5.38 7.27
C LYS A 81 3.34 -4.99 6.83
N LEU A 82 4.13 -5.93 6.32
CA LEU A 82 5.54 -5.70 6.02
C LEU A 82 5.75 -4.66 4.90
N PRO A 83 5.12 -4.74 3.71
CA PRO A 83 5.25 -3.71 2.68
C PRO A 83 4.74 -2.33 3.13
N VAL A 84 3.66 -2.31 3.94
CA VAL A 84 3.11 -1.08 4.51
C VAL A 84 4.13 -0.41 5.43
N GLN A 85 4.78 -1.18 6.30
CA GLN A 85 5.80 -0.68 7.23
C GLN A 85 7.06 -0.18 6.50
N VAL A 86 7.57 -0.94 5.53
CA VAL A 86 8.74 -0.52 4.73
C VAL A 86 8.48 0.84 4.06
N MET A 87 7.33 1.01 3.42
CA MET A 87 6.95 2.27 2.79
C MET A 87 6.75 3.41 3.80
N ALA A 88 6.11 3.13 4.94
CA ALA A 88 5.90 4.12 5.99
C ALA A 88 7.23 4.61 6.59
N TYR A 89 8.16 3.70 6.88
CA TYR A 89 9.48 4.06 7.40
C TYR A 89 10.32 4.84 6.39
N ALA A 90 10.21 4.54 5.09
CA ALA A 90 10.84 5.36 4.06
C ALA A 90 10.30 6.80 4.06
N PHE A 91 8.98 6.98 4.19
CA PHE A 91 8.38 8.32 4.33
C PHE A 91 8.83 9.04 5.60
N PHE A 92 8.85 8.37 6.75
CA PHE A 92 9.29 8.98 8.00
C PHE A 92 10.79 9.31 7.98
N GLY A 93 11.62 8.45 7.40
CA GLY A 93 13.05 8.70 7.21
C GLY A 93 13.30 9.93 6.34
N PHE A 94 12.60 10.05 5.21
CA PHE A 94 12.69 11.23 4.35
C PHE A 94 12.17 12.49 5.06
N SER A 95 11.05 12.39 5.79
CA SER A 95 10.50 13.49 6.58
C SER A 95 11.48 14.00 7.62
N ALA A 96 12.13 13.09 8.36
CA ALA A 96 13.11 13.42 9.39
C ALA A 96 14.35 14.08 8.77
N PHE A 97 14.84 13.55 7.65
CA PHE A 97 15.93 14.17 6.89
C PHE A 97 15.59 15.59 6.45
N MET A 98 14.38 15.83 5.94
CA MET A 98 13.96 17.17 5.50
C MET A 98 13.76 18.16 6.66
N ALA A 99 13.29 17.69 7.81
CA ALA A 99 13.25 18.49 9.03
C ALA A 99 14.67 18.87 9.50
N GLY A 100 15.59 17.91 9.55
CA GLY A 100 17.00 18.16 9.87
C GLY A 100 17.68 19.12 8.88
N ARG A 101 17.37 18.98 7.59
CA ARG A 101 17.84 19.90 6.54
C ARG A 101 17.36 21.34 6.76
N THR A 102 16.12 21.52 7.24
CA THR A 102 15.57 22.84 7.57
C THR A 102 16.41 23.52 8.64
N VAL A 103 16.69 22.78 9.72
CA VAL A 103 17.51 23.21 10.85
C VAL A 103 18.93 23.56 10.38
N TRP A 104 19.60 22.66 9.65
CA TRP A 104 20.92 22.91 9.09
C TRP A 104 21.00 24.16 8.20
N SER A 105 19.98 24.39 7.37
CA SER A 105 19.97 25.50 6.41
C SER A 105 19.91 26.89 7.07
N ILE A 106 19.61 27.00 8.37
CA ILE A 106 19.59 28.27 9.10
C ILE A 106 21.01 28.81 9.27
N TRP A 107 21.96 27.95 9.63
CA TRP A 107 23.37 28.33 9.86
C TRP A 107 24.28 28.06 8.67
N ALA A 108 23.79 27.35 7.65
CA ALA A 108 24.57 27.05 6.46
C ALA A 108 25.01 28.34 5.72
N PRO A 109 26.23 28.37 5.17
CA PRO A 109 26.68 29.45 4.28
C PRO A 109 25.75 29.61 3.08
N GLU A 110 25.67 30.83 2.53
CA GLU A 110 24.86 31.05 1.33
C GLU A 110 25.45 30.32 0.12
N VAL A 111 24.60 29.53 -0.54
CA VAL A 111 24.97 28.80 -1.73
C VAL A 111 24.88 29.76 -2.92
N THR A 112 26.03 30.17 -3.44
CA THR A 112 26.12 31.09 -4.59
C THR A 112 26.00 30.38 -5.95
N SER A 113 26.26 29.07 -6.00
CA SER A 113 26.12 28.25 -7.22
C SER A 113 25.57 26.86 -6.93
N PHE A 114 24.60 26.42 -7.73
CA PHE A 114 24.00 25.08 -7.62
C PHE A 114 25.00 23.93 -7.88
N MET A 115 26.06 24.15 -8.67
CA MET A 115 27.08 23.12 -8.91
C MET A 115 28.05 22.93 -7.73
N ASN A 116 28.15 23.93 -6.84
CA ASN A 116 28.87 23.84 -5.57
C ASN A 116 27.92 23.62 -4.38
N ALA A 117 26.69 23.18 -4.65
CA ALA A 117 25.72 22.91 -3.62
C ALA A 117 26.20 21.70 -2.81
N GLY A 118 26.78 21.97 -1.64
CA GLY A 118 27.51 21.00 -0.84
C GLY A 118 26.72 19.74 -0.45
N ILE A 119 27.36 18.89 0.36
CA ILE A 119 26.93 17.52 0.73
C ILE A 119 25.41 17.39 1.00
N ILE A 120 24.78 18.38 1.63
CA ILE A 120 23.35 18.35 1.93
C ILE A 120 22.43 18.23 0.70
N HIS A 121 22.81 18.82 -0.44
CA HIS A 121 22.04 18.70 -1.68
C HIS A 121 22.20 17.31 -2.30
N GLN A 122 23.42 16.77 -2.31
CA GLN A 122 23.70 15.40 -2.74
C GLN A 122 22.92 14.37 -1.91
N LEU A 123 22.94 14.52 -0.58
CA LEU A 123 22.15 13.69 0.33
C LEU A 123 20.65 13.82 0.05
N THR A 124 20.15 15.01 -0.26
CA THR A 124 18.73 15.18 -0.61
C THR A 124 18.35 14.35 -1.84
N PHE A 125 19.19 14.35 -2.89
CA PHE A 125 18.94 13.52 -4.07
C PHE A 125 18.98 12.03 -3.74
N LEU A 126 19.97 11.59 -2.95
CA LEU A 126 20.10 10.20 -2.53
C LEU A 126 18.87 9.74 -1.73
N PHE A 127 18.44 10.49 -0.72
CA PHE A 127 17.25 10.21 0.05
C PHE A 127 15.98 10.21 -0.82
N SER A 128 15.90 11.08 -1.82
CA SER A 128 14.77 11.13 -2.76
C SER A 128 14.72 9.87 -3.64
N ILE A 129 15.86 9.42 -4.14
CA ILE A 129 15.97 8.17 -4.91
C ILE A 129 15.59 6.97 -4.03
N CYS A 130 16.12 6.89 -2.81
CA CYS A 130 15.75 5.83 -1.87
C CYS A 130 14.24 5.82 -1.59
N LEU A 131 13.61 6.99 -1.41
CA LEU A 131 12.17 7.10 -1.22
C LEU A 131 11.40 6.59 -2.44
N ILE A 132 11.79 6.98 -3.66
CA ILE A 132 11.15 6.54 -4.90
C ILE A 132 11.26 5.03 -5.08
N VAL A 133 12.45 4.47 -4.86
CA VAL A 133 12.69 3.01 -4.96
C VAL A 133 11.85 2.26 -3.93
N ALA A 134 11.85 2.71 -2.68
CA ALA A 134 11.06 2.09 -1.61
C ALA A 134 9.56 2.15 -1.92
N LEU A 135 9.07 3.28 -2.45
CA LEU A 135 7.67 3.45 -2.84
C LEU A 135 7.29 2.53 -3.99
N SER A 136 8.07 2.50 -5.07
CA SER A 136 7.81 1.64 -6.24
C SER A 136 7.79 0.16 -5.87
N PHE A 137 8.80 -0.30 -5.13
CA PHE A 137 8.89 -1.70 -4.71
C PHE A 137 7.75 -2.08 -3.76
N SER A 138 7.47 -1.26 -2.74
CA SER A 138 6.41 -1.55 -1.77
C SER A 138 5.02 -1.53 -2.41
N MET A 139 4.77 -0.62 -3.35
CA MET A 139 3.50 -0.56 -4.09
C MET A 139 3.31 -1.79 -4.97
N LEU A 140 4.33 -2.18 -5.74
CA LEU A 140 4.27 -3.39 -6.57
C LEU A 140 4.00 -4.63 -5.71
N TRP A 141 4.68 -4.73 -4.57
CA TRP A 141 4.48 -5.84 -3.64
C TRP A 141 3.06 -5.88 -3.08
N LEU A 142 2.50 -4.74 -2.67
CA LEU A 142 1.12 -4.65 -2.19
C LEU A 142 0.09 -5.04 -3.25
N ILE A 143 0.29 -4.59 -4.48
CA ILE A 143 -0.60 -4.92 -5.59
C ILE A 143 -0.55 -6.41 -5.89
N ASN A 144 0.64 -7.00 -5.98
CA ASN A 144 0.80 -8.43 -6.20
C ASN A 144 0.18 -9.27 -5.08
N ALA A 145 0.39 -8.87 -3.82
CA ALA A 145 -0.22 -9.55 -2.68
C ALA A 145 -1.75 -9.51 -2.73
N ARG A 146 -2.34 -8.38 -3.14
CA ARG A 146 -3.79 -8.25 -3.35
C ARG A 146 -4.27 -9.12 -4.50
N LEU A 147 -3.52 -9.14 -5.60
CA LEU A 147 -3.84 -9.93 -6.78
C LEU A 147 -3.88 -11.43 -6.42
N VAL A 148 -2.82 -11.93 -5.78
CA VAL A 148 -2.74 -13.32 -5.31
C VAL A 148 -3.89 -13.64 -4.36
N LYS A 149 -4.17 -12.76 -3.39
CA LYS A 149 -5.31 -12.95 -2.47
C LYS A 149 -6.63 -13.02 -3.24
N SER A 150 -6.85 -12.14 -4.21
CA SER A 150 -8.08 -12.13 -5.01
C SER A 150 -8.23 -13.37 -5.89
N ILE A 151 -7.14 -13.88 -6.48
CA ILE A 151 -7.17 -15.14 -7.25
C ILE A 151 -7.52 -16.30 -6.33
N ASN A 152 -6.91 -16.36 -5.15
CA ASN A 152 -7.22 -17.38 -4.16
C ASN A 152 -8.67 -17.27 -3.65
N ASP A 153 -9.20 -16.04 -3.55
CA ASP A 153 -10.59 -15.79 -3.15
C ASP A 153 -11.60 -16.14 -4.27
N LEU A 154 -11.20 -16.00 -5.54
CA LEU A 154 -12.02 -16.33 -6.72
C LEU A 154 -11.93 -17.80 -7.15
N SER A 155 -10.99 -18.58 -6.61
CA SER A 155 -10.97 -20.01 -6.90
C SER A 155 -12.21 -20.65 -6.32
N HIS A 156 -13.10 -21.12 -7.19
CA HIS A 156 -14.27 -21.92 -6.81
C HIS A 156 -13.92 -23.38 -6.55
N LEU A 157 -12.73 -23.81 -6.97
CA LEU A 157 -12.27 -25.18 -6.80
C LEU A 157 -11.32 -25.28 -5.62
N ASP A 158 -11.41 -26.40 -4.91
CA ASP A 158 -10.42 -26.83 -3.94
C ASP A 158 -9.20 -27.37 -4.68
N ALA A 159 -8.00 -26.91 -4.29
CA ALA A 159 -6.77 -27.19 -5.03
C ALA A 159 -6.31 -28.65 -4.92
N LEU A 160 -6.71 -29.36 -3.85
CA LEU A 160 -6.34 -30.75 -3.62
C LEU A 160 -7.27 -31.71 -4.37
N THR A 161 -8.58 -31.46 -4.29
CA THR A 161 -9.61 -32.37 -4.78
C THR A 161 -10.13 -32.00 -6.17
N GLY A 162 -9.95 -30.75 -6.61
CA GLY A 162 -10.54 -30.22 -7.84
C GLY A 162 -12.06 -30.03 -7.77
N LEU A 163 -12.70 -30.35 -6.63
CA LEU A 163 -14.13 -30.17 -6.41
C LEU A 163 -14.46 -28.72 -6.07
N TYR A 164 -15.73 -28.36 -6.18
CA TYR A 164 -16.20 -27.06 -5.70
C TYR A 164 -15.95 -26.92 -4.20
N ASN A 165 -15.22 -25.87 -3.82
CA ASN A 165 -14.96 -25.58 -2.42
C ASN A 165 -16.22 -24.99 -1.75
N ARG A 166 -16.13 -24.79 -0.44
CA ARG A 166 -17.21 -24.20 0.36
C ARG A 166 -17.72 -22.87 -0.20
N ARG A 167 -16.84 -22.01 -0.73
CA ARG A 167 -17.25 -20.71 -1.31
C ARG A 167 -18.09 -20.89 -2.56
N ALA A 168 -17.75 -21.86 -3.41
CA ALA A 168 -18.58 -22.21 -4.55
C ALA A 168 -19.94 -22.75 -4.11
N MET A 169 -20.01 -23.58 -3.06
CA MET A 169 -21.29 -24.03 -2.51
C MET A 169 -22.15 -22.87 -1.99
N GLU A 170 -21.55 -21.88 -1.30
CA GLU A 170 -22.27 -20.69 -0.80
C GLU A 170 -22.89 -19.85 -1.93
N VAL A 171 -22.33 -19.91 -3.15
CA VAL A 171 -22.88 -19.24 -4.34
C VAL A 171 -23.88 -20.12 -5.08
N ILE A 172 -23.59 -21.41 -5.25
CA ILE A 172 -24.38 -22.32 -6.09
C ILE A 172 -25.67 -22.75 -5.39
N VAL A 173 -25.61 -23.13 -4.11
CA VAL A 173 -26.76 -23.72 -3.39
C VAL A 173 -27.96 -22.77 -3.30
N PRO A 174 -27.82 -21.47 -2.92
CA PRO A 174 -28.96 -20.57 -2.87
C PRO A 174 -29.66 -20.40 -4.23
N ASN A 175 -28.88 -20.37 -5.32
CA ASN A 175 -29.42 -20.29 -6.67
C ASN A 175 -30.21 -21.54 -7.04
N LEU A 176 -29.70 -22.74 -6.73
CA LEU A 176 -30.40 -24.00 -6.95
C LEU A 176 -31.70 -24.08 -6.13
N VAL A 177 -31.67 -23.64 -4.87
CA VAL A 177 -32.86 -23.60 -4.01
C VAL A 177 -33.92 -22.65 -4.56
N ASN A 178 -33.54 -21.46 -5.01
CA ASN A 178 -34.47 -20.50 -5.61
C ASN A 178 -35.09 -21.05 -6.90
N GLN A 179 -34.28 -21.64 -7.79
CA GLN A 179 -34.79 -22.25 -9.02
C GLN A 179 -35.73 -23.42 -8.76
N ALA A 180 -35.40 -24.27 -7.78
CA ALA A 180 -36.25 -25.39 -7.37
C ALA A 180 -37.60 -24.89 -6.82
N ARG A 181 -37.58 -23.78 -6.08
CA ARG A 181 -38.78 -23.11 -5.57
C ARG A 181 -39.65 -22.55 -6.69
N GLU A 182 -39.06 -21.87 -7.67
CA GLU A 182 -39.78 -21.32 -8.83
C GLU A 182 -40.40 -22.43 -9.68
N LYS A 183 -39.71 -23.55 -9.85
CA LYS A 183 -40.16 -24.69 -10.65
C LYS A 183 -41.02 -25.69 -9.89
N ASN A 184 -41.25 -25.48 -8.58
CA ASN A 184 -41.90 -26.43 -7.68
C ASN A 184 -41.31 -27.85 -7.75
N THR A 185 -39.98 -27.97 -7.87
CA THR A 185 -39.27 -29.25 -7.91
C THR A 185 -38.56 -29.52 -6.58
N PRO A 186 -38.53 -30.77 -6.07
CA PRO A 186 -37.79 -31.10 -4.85
C PRO A 186 -36.28 -31.01 -5.06
N ILE A 187 -35.53 -30.68 -4.00
CA ILE A 187 -34.06 -30.69 -3.96
C ILE A 187 -33.58 -31.51 -2.76
N SER A 188 -32.49 -32.26 -2.95
CA SER A 188 -31.83 -33.05 -1.91
C SER A 188 -30.37 -32.65 -1.79
N ILE A 189 -29.82 -32.66 -0.57
CA ILE A 189 -28.40 -32.40 -0.29
C ILE A 189 -27.84 -33.63 0.41
N VAL A 190 -26.71 -34.13 -0.08
CA VAL A 190 -25.96 -35.23 0.54
C VAL A 190 -24.66 -34.66 1.10
N MET A 191 -24.37 -34.97 2.36
CA MET A 191 -23.12 -34.62 3.01
C MET A 191 -22.41 -35.92 3.38
N THR A 192 -21.16 -36.05 2.92
CA THR A 192 -20.33 -37.24 3.14
C THR A 192 -19.06 -36.82 3.87
N ASP A 193 -18.61 -37.65 4.81
CA ASP A 193 -17.34 -37.50 5.51
C ASP A 193 -16.50 -38.77 5.34
N VAL A 194 -15.18 -38.66 5.48
CA VAL A 194 -14.27 -39.81 5.37
C VAL A 194 -13.98 -40.33 6.78
N ASP A 195 -14.49 -41.52 7.07
CA ASP A 195 -14.31 -42.17 8.37
C ASP A 195 -12.81 -42.38 8.69
N ASP A 196 -12.45 -42.13 9.95
CA ASP A 196 -11.09 -42.35 10.50
C ASP A 196 -9.93 -41.73 9.69
N PHE A 197 -10.18 -40.66 8.92
CA PHE A 197 -9.17 -40.02 8.08
C PHE A 197 -7.92 -39.57 8.86
N LYS A 198 -8.08 -39.22 10.13
CA LYS A 198 -6.96 -38.88 11.02
C LYS A 198 -5.98 -40.06 11.19
N THR A 199 -6.49 -41.28 11.32
CA THR A 199 -5.67 -42.49 11.45
C THR A 199 -4.78 -42.71 10.23
N ILE A 200 -5.30 -42.43 9.02
CA ILE A 200 -4.53 -42.48 7.78
C ILE A 200 -3.38 -41.47 7.82
N ASN A 201 -3.66 -40.23 8.23
CA ASN A 201 -2.63 -39.20 8.36
C ASN A 201 -1.57 -39.55 9.41
N ASP A 202 -1.99 -40.06 10.57
CA ASP A 202 -1.10 -40.39 11.68
C ASP A 202 -0.18 -41.60 11.33
N GLN A 203 -0.68 -42.57 10.56
CA GLN A 203 0.07 -43.77 10.19
C GLN A 203 0.92 -43.63 8.92
N TYR A 204 0.43 -42.90 7.92
CA TYR A 204 1.06 -42.83 6.58
C TYR A 204 1.52 -41.43 6.18
N GLY A 205 1.32 -40.43 7.05
CA GLY A 205 1.69 -39.04 6.82
C GLY A 205 0.69 -38.28 5.97
N HIS A 206 0.73 -36.95 6.10
CA HIS A 206 -0.20 -36.02 5.43
C HIS A 206 -0.19 -36.14 3.89
N THR A 207 0.98 -36.34 3.27
CA THR A 207 1.08 -36.49 1.80
C THR A 207 0.28 -37.69 1.27
N THR A 208 0.25 -38.79 2.03
CA THR A 208 -0.55 -39.96 1.67
C THR A 208 -2.03 -39.69 1.87
N GLY A 209 -2.40 -39.04 2.98
CA GLY A 209 -3.78 -38.61 3.23
C GLY A 209 -4.31 -37.70 2.13
N ASP A 210 -3.50 -36.74 1.67
CA ASP A 210 -3.83 -35.84 0.55
C ASP A 210 -4.12 -36.64 -0.74
N SER A 211 -3.30 -37.65 -1.05
CA SER A 211 -3.48 -38.51 -2.22
C SER A 211 -4.76 -39.34 -2.14
N VAL A 212 -5.08 -39.86 -0.94
CA VAL A 212 -6.33 -40.58 -0.67
C VAL A 212 -7.53 -39.65 -0.87
N MET A 213 -7.47 -38.44 -0.33
CA MET A 213 -8.55 -37.46 -0.45
C MET A 213 -8.78 -37.03 -1.91
N ALA A 214 -7.70 -36.78 -2.66
CA ALA A 214 -7.78 -36.50 -4.10
C ALA A 214 -8.38 -37.67 -4.89
N THR A 215 -8.09 -38.91 -4.50
CA THR A 215 -8.66 -40.11 -5.13
C THR A 215 -10.16 -40.24 -4.82
N ILE A 216 -10.56 -40.09 -3.56
CA ILE A 216 -11.97 -40.13 -3.15
C ILE A 216 -12.78 -39.06 -3.89
N ALA A 217 -12.21 -37.87 -4.09
CA ALA A 217 -12.86 -36.79 -4.80
C ALA A 217 -13.24 -37.15 -6.25
N THR A 218 -12.53 -38.06 -6.92
CA THR A 218 -12.86 -38.50 -8.29
C THR A 218 -14.13 -39.35 -8.39
N ILE A 219 -14.69 -39.78 -7.27
CA ILE A 219 -15.92 -40.58 -7.20
C ILE A 219 -17.17 -39.65 -7.26
N PHE A 220 -16.99 -38.36 -7.03
CA PHE A 220 -18.05 -37.34 -7.06
C PHE A 220 -18.02 -36.52 -8.35
#